data_AF-A0A3P7IG12-F1
#
_entry.id   AF-A0A3P7IG12-F1
#
_cell.length_a   1.000
_cell.length_b   1.000
_cell.length_c   1.000
_cell.angle_alpha   90.00
_cell.angle_beta   90.00
_cell.angle_gamma   90.00
#
_symmetry.space_group_name_H-M   'P 1'
#
loop_
_entity.id
_entity.type
_entity.pdbx_description
1 polymer ?
#
loop_
_entity_poly.entity_id
_entity_poly.type
_entity_poly.pdbx_seq_one_letter_code
_entity_poly.pdbx_strand_id
1 'polypeptide(L)'
;MEGGIRPRRQSILIGQRSLDVYAEIDQGPKFVRWIIGIFRKWGFFIAEWPWTAIFLCLIVSVLSTVKIIMTPQRNEITGYTPYGARAKDEFLEYQNFFSSKGECVSYATSPAHVRVVIDLLQ
;
A
#
# COMPACT_ATOMS: atom_id res chain seq x y z
N MET A 1 -11.17 -74.08 6.98
CA MET A 1 -9.94 -73.33 7.28
C MET A 1 -10.30 -71.86 7.32
N GLU A 2 -10.17 -71.29 8.52
CA GLU A 2 -10.64 -69.96 8.93
C GLU A 2 -9.71 -68.87 8.37
N GLY A 3 -10.22 -68.05 7.45
CA GLY A 3 -9.47 -66.94 6.86
C GLY A 3 -9.57 -65.69 7.74
N GLY A 4 -8.62 -65.52 8.65
CA GLY A 4 -8.60 -64.44 9.63
C GLY A 4 -8.63 -63.03 9.03
N ILE A 5 -9.58 -62.23 9.51
CA ILE A 5 -9.71 -60.79 9.25
C ILE A 5 -8.52 -60.07 9.91
N ARG A 6 -7.64 -59.46 9.12
CA ARG A 6 -6.52 -58.67 9.64
C ARG A 6 -7.04 -57.31 10.13
N PRO A 7 -6.85 -56.92 11.41
CA PRO A 7 -7.27 -55.60 11.88
C PRO A 7 -6.35 -54.51 11.30
N ARG A 8 -6.97 -53.48 10.69
CA ARG A 8 -6.33 -52.23 10.29
C ARG A 8 -5.78 -51.54 11.53
N ARG A 9 -4.44 -51.51 11.68
CA ARG A 9 -3.77 -50.71 12.72
C ARG A 9 -4.03 -49.24 12.45
N GLN A 10 -4.87 -48.61 13.27
CA GLN A 10 -5.07 -47.17 13.29
C GLN A 10 -3.83 -46.54 13.91
N SER A 11 -3.04 -45.83 13.11
CA SER A 11 -1.93 -45.03 13.59
C SER A 11 -2.48 -43.86 14.39
N ILE A 12 -2.45 -44.06 15.70
CA ILE A 12 -2.80 -43.14 16.75
C ILE A 12 -1.93 -41.87 16.65
N LEU A 13 -2.56 -40.72 16.87
CA LEU A 13 -2.00 -39.42 17.25
C LEU A 13 -1.93 -38.26 16.23
N ILE A 14 -2.06 -38.46 14.92
CA ILE A 14 -2.37 -37.33 14.02
C ILE A 14 -3.12 -37.88 12.80
N GLY A 15 -4.29 -37.34 12.48
CA GLY A 15 -4.93 -37.64 11.19
C GLY A 15 -6.19 -38.49 11.20
N GLN A 16 -6.81 -38.82 12.34
CA GLN A 16 -8.22 -39.29 12.32
C GLN A 16 -9.19 -38.14 12.60
N ARG A 17 -9.05 -37.42 13.72
CA ARG A 17 -9.95 -36.30 14.03
C ARG A 17 -9.84 -35.13 13.04
N SER A 18 -8.63 -34.80 12.58
CA SER A 18 -8.46 -33.78 11.55
C SER A 18 -8.99 -34.25 10.19
N LEU A 19 -8.86 -35.53 9.87
CA LEU A 19 -9.30 -36.11 8.60
C LEU A 19 -10.82 -36.35 8.58
N ASP A 20 -11.43 -36.70 9.71
CA ASP A 20 -12.89 -36.70 9.93
C ASP A 20 -13.45 -35.28 9.85
N VAL A 21 -12.77 -34.27 10.41
CA VAL A 21 -13.16 -32.86 10.23
C VAL A 21 -13.08 -32.43 8.76
N TYR A 22 -12.17 -33.02 7.96
CA TYR A 22 -12.15 -32.83 6.51
C TYR A 22 -13.20 -33.68 5.77
N ALA A 23 -13.55 -34.86 6.29
CA ALA A 23 -14.52 -35.78 5.69
C ALA A 23 -15.98 -35.34 5.97
N GLU A 24 -16.24 -34.64 7.08
CA GLU A 24 -17.56 -34.10 7.43
C GLU A 24 -17.93 -32.85 6.58
N ILE A 25 -16.96 -32.29 5.85
CA ILE A 25 -17.20 -31.22 4.86
C ILE A 25 -18.08 -31.71 3.69
N ASP A 26 -18.32 -33.01 3.58
CA ASP A 26 -19.13 -33.63 2.52
C ASP A 26 -20.63 -33.35 2.62
N GLN A 27 -21.07 -32.49 3.55
CA GLN A 27 -22.43 -31.92 3.63
C GLN A 27 -22.48 -30.39 3.44
N GLY A 28 -21.37 -29.74 3.08
CA GLY A 28 -21.32 -28.28 2.89
C GLY A 28 -21.88 -27.80 1.54
N PRO A 29 -22.38 -26.54 1.44
CA PRO A 29 -22.84 -25.94 0.18
C PRO A 29 -21.77 -26.03 -0.92
N LYS A 30 -22.19 -26.26 -2.18
CA LYS A 30 -21.28 -26.46 -3.33
C LYS A 30 -20.25 -25.33 -3.48
N PHE A 31 -20.64 -24.09 -3.16
CA PHE A 31 -19.77 -22.92 -3.17
C PHE A 31 -18.60 -23.02 -2.17
N VAL A 32 -18.88 -23.49 -0.95
CA VAL A 32 -17.86 -23.63 0.10
C VAL A 32 -16.82 -24.68 -0.30
N ARG A 33 -17.25 -25.80 -0.89
CA ARG A 33 -16.33 -26.83 -1.41
C ARG A 33 -15.46 -26.31 -2.55
N TRP A 34 -16.02 -25.49 -3.43
CA TRP A 34 -15.28 -24.88 -4.53
C TRP A 34 -14.18 -23.95 -4.01
N ILE A 35 -14.50 -23.10 -3.03
CA ILE A 35 -13.52 -22.24 -2.35
C ILE A 35 -12.40 -23.07 -1.71
N ILE A 36 -12.76 -24.08 -0.92
CA ILE A 36 -11.79 -24.96 -0.26
C ILE A 36 -10.89 -25.64 -1.30
N GLY A 37 -11.46 -26.09 -2.43
CA GLY A 37 -10.70 -26.69 -3.53
C GLY A 37 -9.68 -25.73 -4.13
N ILE A 38 -10.04 -24.45 -4.29
CA ILE A 38 -9.14 -23.40 -4.77
C ILE A 38 -8.03 -23.16 -3.74
N PHE A 39 -8.38 -22.94 -2.47
CA PHE A 39 -7.39 -22.72 -1.43
C PHE A 39 -6.41 -23.88 -1.28
N ARG A 40 -6.88 -25.14 -1.40
CA ARG A 40 -6.00 -26.32 -1.37
C ARG A 40 -5.04 -26.35 -2.56
N LYS A 41 -5.49 -25.99 -3.76
CA LYS A 41 -4.62 -25.91 -4.96
C LYS A 41 -3.54 -24.83 -4.79
N TRP A 42 -3.92 -23.64 -4.34
CA TRP A 42 -2.98 -22.55 -4.09
C TRP A 42 -2.02 -22.86 -2.93
N GLY A 43 -2.52 -23.48 -1.87
CA GLY A 43 -1.69 -23.92 -0.74
C GLY A 43 -0.65 -24.95 -1.15
N PHE A 44 -1.01 -25.93 -1.98
CA PHE A 44 -0.07 -26.91 -2.50
C PHE A 44 0.98 -26.27 -3.43
N PHE A 45 0.55 -25.30 -4.25
CA PHE A 45 1.46 -24.54 -5.11
C PHE A 45 2.51 -23.74 -4.30
N ILE A 46 2.07 -23.09 -3.21
CA ILE A 46 2.97 -22.36 -2.31
C ILE A 46 3.90 -23.31 -1.55
N ALA A 47 3.41 -24.49 -1.16
CA ALA A 47 4.19 -25.49 -0.43
C ALA A 47 5.31 -26.13 -1.28
N GLU A 48 5.09 -26.28 -2.58
CA GLU A 48 6.08 -26.84 -3.51
C GLU A 48 7.25 -25.86 -3.76
N TRP A 49 6.98 -24.54 -3.76
CA TRP A 49 7.98 -23.50 -4.06
C TRP A 49 7.99 -22.37 -3.01
N PRO A 50 8.28 -22.66 -1.72
CA PRO A 50 8.11 -21.69 -0.64
C PRO A 50 9.00 -20.46 -0.82
N TRP A 51 10.22 -20.66 -1.31
CA TRP A 51 11.15 -19.57 -1.60
C TRP A 51 10.59 -18.56 -2.60
N THR A 52 9.91 -19.02 -3.65
CA THR A 52 9.33 -18.12 -4.67
C THR A 52 8.22 -17.26 -4.10
N ALA A 53 7.37 -17.82 -3.22
CA ALA A 53 6.31 -17.09 -2.55
C ALA A 53 6.85 -16.02 -1.59
N ILE A 54 7.93 -16.34 -0.86
CA ILE A 54 8.64 -15.39 0.01
C ILE A 54 9.19 -14.24 -0.82
N PHE A 55 9.92 -14.53 -1.91
CA PHE A 55 10.46 -13.50 -2.79
C PHE A 55 9.37 -12.62 -3.39
N LEU A 56 8.27 -13.20 -3.85
CA LEU A 56 7.13 -12.44 -4.39
C LEU A 56 6.54 -11.48 -3.36
N CYS A 57 6.30 -11.97 -2.14
CA CYS A 57 5.79 -11.15 -1.04
C CYS A 57 6.74 -10.00 -0.69
N LEU A 58 8.04 -10.28 -0.63
CA LEU A 58 9.06 -9.26 -0.38
C LEU A 58 9.11 -8.21 -1.49
N ILE A 59 9.03 -8.61 -2.76
CA ILE A 59 9.00 -7.67 -3.89
C ILE A 59 7.78 -6.75 -3.77
N VAL A 60 6.59 -7.28 -3.52
CA VAL A 60 5.37 -6.48 -3.36
C VAL A 60 5.50 -5.49 -2.20
N SER A 61 6.04 -5.94 -1.06
CA SER A 61 6.29 -5.10 0.11
C SER A 61 7.29 -3.98 -0.19
N VAL A 62 8.40 -4.29 -0.85
CA VAL A 62 9.41 -3.31 -1.26
C VAL A 62 8.81 -2.28 -2.23
N LEU A 63 8.05 -2.72 -3.24
CA LEU A 63 7.39 -1.82 -4.18
C LEU A 63 6.44 -0.85 -3.48
N SER A 64 5.67 -1.31 -2.50
CA SER A 64 4.81 -0.44 -1.69
C SER A 64 5.61 0.56 -0.85
N THR A 65 6.74 0.12 -0.29
CA THR A 65 7.61 0.98 0.54
C THR A 65 8.28 2.06 -0.30
N VAL A 66 8.74 1.73 -1.51
CA VAL A 66 9.33 2.69 -2.45
C VAL A 66 8.33 3.80 -2.79
N LYS A 67 7.06 3.47 -2.99
CA LYS A 67 6.00 4.47 -3.23
C LYS A 67 5.85 5.46 -2.07
N ILE A 68 5.94 4.98 -0.83
CA ILE A 68 5.86 5.82 0.36
C ILE A 68 7.07 6.77 0.43
N ILE A 69 8.28 6.25 0.22
CA ILE A 69 9.52 7.05 0.26
C ILE A 69 9.52 8.11 -0.85
N MET A 70 9.00 7.80 -2.04
CA MET A 70 8.90 8.76 -3.13
C MET A 70 7.77 9.77 -2.96
N THR A 71 6.89 9.61 -1.96
CA THR A 71 5.82 10.58 -1.69
C THR A 71 6.43 11.78 -0.97
N PRO A 72 6.51 12.97 -1.60
CA PRO A 72 7.11 14.13 -0.97
C PRO A 72 6.29 14.55 0.26
N GLN A 73 6.97 14.70 1.41
CA GLN A 73 6.34 15.19 2.62
C GLN A 73 6.01 16.68 2.47
N ARG A 74 4.75 16.99 2.15
CA ARG A 74 4.22 18.35 2.07
C ARG A 74 3.92 18.85 3.50
N ASN A 75 4.90 19.47 4.15
CA ASN A 75 4.70 20.14 5.45
C ASN A 75 4.18 21.57 5.23
N GLU A 76 2.98 21.69 4.67
CA GLU A 76 2.35 22.99 4.40
C GLU A 76 1.33 23.28 5.50
N ILE A 77 1.48 24.40 6.21
CA ILE A 77 0.54 24.86 7.26
C ILE A 77 -0.87 25.09 6.68
N THR A 78 -0.98 25.25 5.35
CA THR A 78 -2.23 25.41 4.61
C THR A 78 -3.05 24.11 4.48
N GLY A 79 -2.50 22.96 4.88
CA GLY A 79 -3.19 21.66 4.83
C GLY A 79 -4.44 21.55 5.71
N TYR A 80 -4.66 22.50 6.63
CA TYR A 80 -5.86 22.59 7.47
C TYR A 80 -7.00 23.38 6.82
N THR A 81 -6.77 24.00 5.66
CA THR A 81 -7.80 24.72 4.92
C THR A 81 -8.41 23.83 3.84
N PRO A 82 -9.76 23.72 3.75
CA PRO A 82 -10.39 22.85 2.78
C PRO A 82 -10.16 23.34 1.35
N TYR A 83 -10.13 22.40 0.39
CA TYR A 83 -10.03 22.74 -1.04
C TYR A 83 -11.19 23.64 -1.46
N GLY A 84 -10.89 24.77 -2.10
CA GLY A 84 -11.90 25.76 -2.51
C GLY A 84 -12.35 26.73 -1.42
N ALA A 85 -11.67 26.78 -0.28
CA ALA A 85 -11.92 27.81 0.73
C ALA A 85 -11.55 29.19 0.17
N ARG A 86 -12.49 30.14 0.25
CA ARG A 86 -12.26 31.55 -0.11
C ARG A 86 -11.03 32.16 0.58
N ALA A 87 -10.76 31.78 1.83
CA ALA A 87 -9.58 32.23 2.56
C ALA A 87 -8.25 31.83 1.87
N LYS A 88 -8.22 30.73 1.11
CA LYS A 88 -7.06 30.31 0.34
C LYS A 88 -6.84 31.23 -0.87
N ASP A 89 -7.92 31.62 -1.55
CA ASP A 89 -7.87 32.53 -2.68
C ASP A 89 -7.44 33.94 -2.24
N GLU A 90 -7.99 34.42 -1.12
CA GLU A 90 -7.61 35.70 -0.52
C GLU A 90 -6.15 35.70 -0.04
N PHE A 91 -5.67 34.59 0.53
CA PHE A 91 -4.27 34.43 0.95
C PHE A 91 -3.29 34.34 -0.22
N LEU A 92 -3.70 33.75 -1.35
CA LEU A 92 -2.90 33.76 -2.58
C LEU A 92 -2.78 35.18 -3.14
N GLU A 93 -3.88 35.91 -3.18
CA GLU A 93 -3.87 37.30 -3.65
C GLU A 93 -3.03 38.20 -2.73
N TYR A 94 -3.11 37.99 -1.41
CA TYR A 94 -2.25 38.68 -0.45
C TYR A 94 -0.75 38.38 -0.67
N GLN A 95 -0.39 37.11 -0.94
CA GLN A 95 0.99 36.73 -1.27
C GLN A 95 1.49 37.30 -2.60
N ASN A 96 0.60 37.58 -3.56
CA ASN A 96 0.97 38.24 -4.82
C ASN A 96 1.40 39.70 -4.57
N PHE A 97 0.81 40.37 -3.58
CA PHE A 97 1.18 41.74 -3.20
C PHE A 97 2.35 41.81 -2.21
N PHE A 98 2.47 40.84 -1.32
CA PHE A 98 3.49 40.80 -0.26
C PHE A 98 4.27 39.49 -0.28
N SER A 99 5.60 39.57 -0.34
CA SER A 99 6.50 38.43 -0.19
C SER A 99 6.20 37.70 1.13
N SER A 100 6.57 36.42 1.25
CA SER A 100 6.32 35.57 2.42
C SER A 100 6.83 36.12 3.77
N LYS A 101 7.63 37.19 3.74
CA LYS A 101 8.14 37.94 4.91
C LYS A 101 7.44 39.27 5.19
N GLY A 102 6.38 39.62 4.45
CA GLY A 102 5.63 40.88 4.62
C GLY A 102 6.22 42.09 3.90
N GLU A 103 7.25 41.90 3.07
CA GLU A 103 7.80 42.96 2.22
C GLU A 103 6.95 43.09 0.95
N CYS A 104 6.56 44.31 0.58
CA CYS A 104 5.87 44.55 -0.70
C CYS A 104 6.76 44.06 -1.85
N VAL A 105 6.22 43.21 -2.74
CA VAL A 105 6.91 42.89 -4.00
C VAL A 105 6.75 44.09 -4.94
N SER A 106 7.57 45.11 -4.72
CA SER A 106 7.74 46.17 -5.70
C SER A 106 8.72 45.67 -6.75
N TYR A 107 8.31 45.67 -8.03
CA TYR A 107 9.15 45.30 -9.18
C TYR A 107 10.48 46.10 -9.29
N ALA A 108 10.71 47.06 -8.39
CA ALA A 108 11.92 47.86 -8.26
C ALA A 108 13.13 47.13 -7.65
N THR A 109 12.96 45.94 -7.04
CA THR A 109 14.06 45.19 -6.40
C THR A 109 14.33 43.82 -7.04
N SER A 110 14.09 43.68 -8.34
CA SER A 110 14.85 42.68 -9.11
C SER A 110 16.27 43.23 -9.34
N PRO A 111 17.34 42.58 -8.86
CA PRO A 111 18.72 43.05 -9.06
C PRO A 111 19.13 43.11 -10.55
N ALA A 112 18.30 42.56 -11.45
CA ALA A 112 18.46 42.69 -12.89
C ALA A 112 18.06 44.07 -13.45
N HIS A 113 17.08 44.77 -12.84
CA HIS A 113 16.59 46.06 -13.35
C HIS A 113 17.34 47.28 -12.80
N VAL A 114 17.92 47.17 -11.59
CA VAL A 114 18.73 48.26 -10.99
C VAL A 114 20.00 48.53 -11.80
N ARG A 115 20.59 47.50 -12.43
CA ARG A 115 21.73 47.68 -13.35
C ARG A 115 21.36 48.45 -14.62
N VAL A 116 20.18 48.19 -15.19
CA VAL A 116 19.74 48.84 -16.45
C VAL A 116 19.50 50.35 -16.26
N VAL A 117 19.00 50.77 -15.10
CA VAL A 117 18.76 52.21 -14.83
C VAL A 117 20.06 52.97 -14.53
N ILE A 118 21.06 52.31 -13.94
CA ILE A 118 22.39 52.92 -13.69
C ILE A 118 23.20 53.03 -14.99
N ASP A 119 23.14 52.02 -15.87
CA ASP A 119 23.84 52.04 -17.17
C ASP A 119 23.23 53.04 -18.18
N LEU A 120 21.99 53.50 -17.98
CA LEU A 120 21.32 54.51 -18.81
C LEU A 120 21.57 55.97 -18.36
N LEU A 121 22.27 56.15 -17.22
CA LEU A 121 22.56 57.45 -16.61
C LEU A 121 24.06 57.84 -16.66
N GLN A 122 24.88 57.12 -17.45
CA GLN A 122 26.25 57.50 -17.84
C GLN A 122 26.32 57.74 -19.35
#